data_AF-A0A4P7AKT8-F1
#
_entry.id   AF-A0A4P7AKT8-F1
#
_cell.length_a   1.000
_cell.length_b   1.000
_cell.length_c   1.000
_cell.angle_alpha   90.00
_cell.angle_beta   90.00
_cell.angle_gamma   90.00
#
_symmetry.space_group_name_H-M   'P 1'
#
loop_
_entity.id
_entity.type
_entity.pdbx_description
1 polymer ?
#
loop_
_entity_poly.entity_id
_entity_poly.type
_entity_poly.pdbx_seq_one_letter_code
_entity_poly.pdbx_strand_id
1 'polypeptide(L)'
;MQKEIKPIEYEKIITSAVNEVYNNFLNNVEKDFVVPKIMKELFSNLKNITNKEDLDTFGITFDKSLSEWKSENENSDKLVLLNHMMAIFQNAVVVILSLDNNLEKEKLEKGIVKEMGGLDIIVTTTLQAFGTKSNELIEAYQNRYEIDKELNIFENINNTLKRIVDIPADQAFRDLVQNLIDFFESYFLGYKKLSETKSINWTKEKFDMLMDYANAFYLLAFFTRLVLTYPKQEGLMPEEVFNKIVPTINVY
;
A
#
# COMPACT_ATOMS: atom_id res chain seq x y z
N MET A 1 19.59 -1.02 -29.51
CA MET A 1 19.14 -2.30 -28.94
C MET A 1 18.74 -2.02 -27.50
N GLN A 2 17.46 -2.05 -27.18
CA GLN A 2 17.03 -2.04 -25.77
C GLN A 2 17.55 -3.31 -25.13
N LYS A 3 18.18 -3.17 -23.96
CA LYS A 3 18.73 -4.30 -23.22
C LYS A 3 17.56 -5.10 -22.64
N GLU A 4 17.47 -6.38 -22.99
CA GLU A 4 16.55 -7.31 -22.35
C GLU A 4 16.95 -7.49 -20.88
N ILE A 5 15.95 -7.55 -20.01
CA ILE A 5 16.12 -7.80 -18.57
C ILE A 5 15.39 -9.08 -18.19
N LYS A 6 15.70 -9.65 -17.02
CA LYS A 6 14.86 -10.73 -16.48
C LYS A 6 13.42 -10.25 -16.34
N PRO A 7 12.43 -11.05 -16.77
CA PRO A 7 11.04 -10.59 -16.77
C PRO A 7 10.52 -10.29 -15.36
N ILE A 8 9.89 -9.11 -15.21
CA ILE A 8 9.21 -8.68 -13.99
C ILE A 8 7.71 -8.91 -14.19
N GLU A 9 7.19 -10.02 -13.66
CA GLU A 9 5.77 -10.36 -13.63
C GLU A 9 5.05 -9.54 -12.54
N TYR A 10 4.89 -8.22 -12.75
CA TYR A 10 4.43 -7.30 -11.70
C TYR A 10 3.05 -7.64 -11.14
N GLU A 11 2.11 -8.11 -11.99
CA GLU A 11 0.79 -8.54 -11.52
C GLU A 11 0.93 -9.69 -10.52
N LYS A 12 1.72 -10.71 -10.88
CA LYS A 12 1.95 -11.87 -10.02
C LYS A 12 2.69 -11.51 -8.73
N ILE A 13 3.64 -10.59 -8.79
CA ILE A 13 4.37 -10.10 -7.60
C ILE A 13 3.39 -9.45 -6.63
N ILE A 14 2.46 -8.63 -7.13
CA ILE A 14 1.43 -7.97 -6.33
C ILE A 14 0.41 -8.99 -5.80
N THR A 15 -0.15 -9.84 -6.66
CA THR A 15 -1.17 -10.82 -6.25
C THR A 15 -0.60 -11.81 -5.24
N SER A 16 0.66 -12.22 -5.38
CA SER A 16 1.33 -13.07 -4.38
C SER A 16 1.43 -12.39 -3.02
N ALA A 17 1.83 -11.10 -3.00
CA ALA A 17 1.91 -10.32 -1.76
C ALA A 17 0.53 -10.18 -1.08
N VAL A 18 -0.52 -9.94 -1.86
CA VAL A 18 -1.88 -9.83 -1.34
C VAL A 18 -2.42 -11.19 -0.91
N ASN A 19 -2.07 -12.28 -1.60
CA ASN A 19 -2.51 -13.63 -1.24
C ASN A 19 -2.01 -14.05 0.15
N GLU A 20 -0.80 -13.61 0.55
CA GLU A 20 -0.30 -13.82 1.91
C GLU A 20 -1.20 -13.14 2.95
N VAL A 21 -1.57 -11.88 2.71
CA VAL A 21 -2.48 -11.11 3.57
C VAL A 21 -3.87 -11.74 3.61
N TYR A 22 -4.40 -12.12 2.44
CA TYR A 22 -5.70 -12.78 2.30
C TYR A 22 -5.76 -14.08 3.10
N ASN A 23 -4.75 -14.94 2.96
CA ASN A 23 -4.70 -16.22 3.67
C ASN A 23 -4.54 -16.03 5.18
N ASN A 24 -3.75 -15.05 5.63
CA ASN A 24 -3.68 -14.71 7.05
C ASN A 24 -5.07 -14.28 7.55
N PHE A 25 -5.74 -13.39 6.83
CA PHE A 25 -7.08 -12.92 7.18
C PHE A 25 -8.08 -14.08 7.24
N LEU A 26 -8.13 -14.93 6.22
CA LEU A 26 -9.01 -16.10 6.17
C LEU A 26 -8.84 -17.02 7.38
N ASN A 27 -7.61 -17.21 7.86
CA ASN A 27 -7.30 -18.09 8.99
C ASN A 27 -7.62 -17.49 10.36
N ASN A 28 -7.81 -16.17 10.45
CA ASN A 28 -7.98 -15.47 11.73
C ASN A 28 -9.32 -14.75 11.87
N VAL A 29 -10.02 -14.44 10.77
CA VAL A 29 -11.18 -13.56 10.77
C VAL A 29 -12.31 -14.01 11.69
N GLU A 30 -12.59 -15.30 11.81
CA GLU A 30 -13.67 -15.81 12.67
C GLU A 30 -13.35 -15.70 14.18
N LYS A 31 -12.09 -15.41 14.55
CA LYS A 31 -11.71 -15.18 15.96
C LYS A 31 -12.12 -13.78 16.43
N ASP A 32 -12.20 -12.84 15.49
CA ASP A 32 -12.38 -11.42 15.79
C ASP A 32 -13.70 -10.86 15.28
N PHE A 33 -14.34 -11.52 14.32
CA PHE A 33 -15.54 -11.02 13.64
C PHE A 33 -16.61 -12.08 13.41
N VAL A 34 -17.87 -11.62 13.50
CA VAL A 34 -19.02 -12.30 12.90
C VAL A 34 -18.99 -12.03 11.39
N VAL A 35 -18.49 -12.99 10.63
CA VAL A 35 -18.32 -12.88 9.17
C VAL A 35 -19.69 -12.88 8.45
N PRO A 36 -19.98 -11.89 7.58
CA PRO A 36 -21.20 -11.85 6.76
C PRO A 36 -21.36 -13.09 5.87
N LYS A 37 -22.60 -13.47 5.58
CA LYS A 37 -22.89 -14.68 4.79
C LYS A 37 -22.25 -14.64 3.40
N ILE A 38 -22.34 -13.49 2.72
CA ILE A 38 -21.76 -13.30 1.39
C ILE A 38 -20.23 -13.49 1.40
N MET A 39 -19.56 -13.11 2.49
CA MET A 39 -18.12 -13.30 2.66
C MET A 39 -17.77 -14.75 2.95
N LYS A 40 -18.59 -15.48 3.73
CA LYS A 40 -18.42 -16.92 3.92
C LYS A 40 -18.55 -17.69 2.60
N GLU A 41 -19.52 -17.32 1.77
CA GLU A 41 -19.69 -17.87 0.43
C GLU A 41 -18.45 -17.56 -0.45
N LEU A 42 -17.97 -16.31 -0.44
CA LEU A 42 -16.73 -15.97 -1.13
C LEU A 42 -15.56 -16.82 -0.67
N PHE A 43 -15.31 -16.95 0.63
CA PHE A 43 -14.19 -17.74 1.17
C PHE A 43 -14.28 -19.24 0.84
N SER A 44 -15.49 -19.76 0.62
CA SER A 44 -15.65 -21.13 0.12
C SER A 44 -15.20 -21.29 -1.33
N ASN A 45 -15.39 -20.27 -2.17
CA ASN A 45 -15.13 -20.33 -3.61
C ASN A 45 -13.73 -19.82 -3.98
N LEU A 46 -13.30 -18.73 -3.37
CA LEU A 46 -12.03 -18.06 -3.62
C LEU A 46 -11.01 -18.51 -2.57
N LYS A 47 -10.27 -19.58 -2.84
CA LYS A 47 -9.28 -20.11 -1.88
C LYS A 47 -7.96 -19.36 -1.87
N ASN A 48 -7.59 -18.76 -2.99
CA ASN A 48 -6.37 -17.99 -3.13
C ASN A 48 -6.63 -16.81 -4.07
N ILE A 49 -5.86 -15.76 -3.89
CA ILE A 49 -5.73 -14.67 -4.85
C ILE A 49 -4.57 -15.00 -5.78
N THR A 50 -4.85 -15.19 -7.06
CA THR A 50 -3.83 -15.57 -8.05
C THR A 50 -3.66 -14.55 -9.15
N ASN A 51 -4.70 -13.75 -9.42
CA ASN A 51 -4.75 -12.80 -10.52
C ASN A 51 -5.55 -11.54 -10.11
N LYS A 52 -5.62 -10.56 -11.02
CA LYS A 52 -6.41 -9.33 -10.81
C LYS A 52 -7.93 -9.58 -10.66
N GLU A 53 -8.50 -10.55 -11.36
CA GLU A 53 -9.94 -10.85 -11.27
C GLU A 53 -10.32 -11.35 -9.87
N ASP A 54 -9.44 -12.14 -9.24
CA ASP A 54 -9.59 -12.57 -7.85
C ASP A 54 -9.57 -11.37 -6.88
N LEU A 55 -8.65 -10.41 -7.10
CA LEU A 55 -8.57 -9.17 -6.33
C LEU A 55 -9.85 -8.34 -6.45
N ASP A 56 -10.32 -8.14 -7.68
CA ASP A 56 -11.54 -7.37 -7.96
C ASP A 56 -12.76 -8.05 -7.34
N THR A 57 -12.87 -9.38 -7.47
CA THR A 57 -13.96 -10.17 -6.90
C THR A 57 -13.99 -10.07 -5.38
N PHE A 58 -12.83 -10.19 -4.73
CA PHE A 58 -12.74 -10.00 -3.29
C PHE A 58 -13.13 -8.57 -2.91
N GLY A 59 -12.50 -7.55 -3.52
CA GLY A 59 -12.72 -6.15 -3.17
C GLY A 59 -14.20 -5.73 -3.32
N ILE A 60 -14.84 -6.08 -4.43
CA ILE A 60 -16.26 -5.78 -4.67
C ILE A 60 -17.17 -6.46 -3.65
N THR A 61 -16.88 -7.72 -3.32
CA THR A 61 -17.71 -8.48 -2.37
C THR A 61 -17.51 -7.96 -0.94
N PHE A 62 -16.27 -7.62 -0.59
CA PHE A 62 -15.91 -7.05 0.70
C PHE A 62 -16.61 -5.71 0.91
N ASP A 63 -16.54 -4.81 -0.07
CA ASP A 63 -17.22 -3.50 -0.05
C ASP A 63 -18.74 -3.62 0.20
N LYS A 64 -19.40 -4.50 -0.57
CA LYS A 64 -20.84 -4.77 -0.43
C LYS A 64 -21.22 -5.29 0.95
N SER A 65 -20.29 -5.98 1.62
CA SER A 65 -20.52 -6.58 2.93
C SER A 65 -20.16 -5.66 4.10
N LEU A 66 -19.55 -4.48 3.87
CA LEU A 66 -18.88 -3.69 4.91
C LEU A 66 -19.80 -3.34 6.09
N SER A 67 -21.07 -3.03 5.82
CA SER A 67 -22.07 -2.68 6.85
C SER A 67 -22.58 -3.88 7.67
N GLU A 68 -22.33 -5.11 7.21
CA GLU A 68 -22.81 -6.34 7.86
C GLU A 68 -21.79 -6.92 8.84
N TRP A 69 -20.52 -6.48 8.78
CA TRP A 69 -19.47 -6.94 9.68
C TRP A 69 -19.72 -6.51 11.12
N LYS A 70 -19.49 -7.43 12.06
CA LYS A 70 -19.56 -7.15 13.50
C LYS A 70 -18.35 -7.75 14.19
N SER A 71 -17.84 -7.06 15.21
CA SER A 71 -16.83 -7.60 16.11
C SER A 71 -17.44 -8.69 17.00
N GLU A 72 -16.73 -9.80 17.22
CA GLU A 72 -17.20 -10.91 18.06
C GLU A 72 -17.36 -10.50 19.54
N ASN A 73 -16.57 -9.54 20.00
CA ASN A 73 -16.52 -9.08 21.40
C ASN A 73 -17.11 -7.68 21.63
N GLU A 74 -17.97 -7.20 20.73
CA GLU A 74 -18.52 -5.83 20.73
C GLU A 74 -17.48 -4.70 20.72
N ASN A 75 -16.20 -5.02 20.51
CA ASN A 75 -15.16 -4.03 20.34
C ASN A 75 -15.18 -3.50 18.89
N SER A 76 -15.94 -2.43 18.67
CA SER A 76 -16.06 -1.75 17.39
C SER A 76 -14.72 -1.28 16.83
N ASP A 77 -13.71 -1.03 17.67
CA ASP A 77 -12.40 -0.56 17.22
C ASP A 77 -11.70 -1.60 16.33
N LYS A 78 -12.01 -2.90 16.51
CA LYS A 78 -11.50 -3.96 15.64
C LYS A 78 -11.94 -3.80 14.18
N LEU A 79 -13.05 -3.10 13.91
CA LEU A 79 -13.50 -2.85 12.53
C LEU A 79 -12.48 -2.05 11.71
N VAL A 80 -11.53 -1.34 12.35
CA VAL A 80 -10.41 -0.69 11.65
C VAL A 80 -9.59 -1.68 10.83
N LEU A 81 -9.45 -2.94 11.28
CA LEU A 81 -8.74 -3.98 10.54
C LEU A 81 -9.37 -4.24 9.17
N LEU A 82 -10.70 -4.14 9.07
CA LEU A 82 -11.42 -4.29 7.80
C LEU A 82 -11.08 -3.14 6.83
N ASN A 83 -10.90 -1.91 7.35
CA ASN A 83 -10.46 -0.78 6.52
C ASN A 83 -9.02 -0.96 6.04
N HIS A 84 -8.12 -1.48 6.88
CA HIS A 84 -6.77 -1.83 6.47
C HIS A 84 -6.75 -2.91 5.38
N MET A 85 -7.54 -3.97 5.54
CA MET A 85 -7.70 -5.00 4.50
C MET A 85 -8.15 -4.36 3.19
N MET A 86 -9.24 -3.59 3.22
CA MET A 86 -9.78 -2.95 2.02
C MET A 86 -8.75 -2.05 1.34
N ALA A 87 -8.01 -1.24 2.11
CA ALA A 87 -6.95 -0.39 1.60
C ALA A 87 -5.82 -1.20 0.92
N ILE A 88 -5.45 -2.36 1.44
CA ILE A 88 -4.44 -3.23 0.81
C ILE A 88 -4.91 -3.72 -0.56
N PHE A 89 -6.13 -4.26 -0.64
CA PHE A 89 -6.68 -4.79 -1.89
C PHE A 89 -6.88 -3.68 -2.93
N GLN A 90 -7.45 -2.53 -2.53
CA GLN A 90 -7.64 -1.40 -3.42
C GLN A 90 -6.31 -0.89 -3.98
N ASN A 91 -5.29 -0.72 -3.13
CA ASN A 91 -3.98 -0.25 -3.59
C ASN A 91 -3.28 -1.26 -4.50
N ALA A 92 -3.44 -2.56 -4.27
CA ALA A 92 -2.93 -3.58 -5.18
C ALA A 92 -3.52 -3.41 -6.61
N VAL A 93 -4.84 -3.23 -6.70
CA VAL A 93 -5.53 -3.00 -7.98
C VAL A 93 -5.08 -1.68 -8.62
N VAL A 94 -4.96 -0.60 -7.83
CA VAL A 94 -4.48 0.71 -8.32
C VAL A 94 -3.08 0.61 -8.93
N VAL A 95 -2.16 -0.12 -8.29
CA VAL A 95 -0.80 -0.28 -8.82
C VAL A 95 -0.81 -1.05 -10.13
N ILE A 96 -1.54 -2.18 -10.20
CA ILE A 96 -1.66 -2.98 -11.44
C ILE A 96 -2.21 -2.12 -12.57
N LEU A 97 -3.34 -1.43 -12.33
CA LEU A 97 -3.98 -0.59 -13.34
C LEU A 97 -3.11 0.59 -13.77
N SER A 98 -2.38 1.21 -12.84
CA SER A 98 -1.50 2.33 -13.16
C SER A 98 -0.38 1.91 -14.10
N LEU A 99 0.22 0.73 -13.85
CA LEU A 99 1.25 0.17 -14.73
C LEU A 99 0.69 -0.28 -16.06
N ASP A 100 -0.44 -1.00 -16.07
CA ASP A 100 -1.11 -1.41 -17.31
C ASP A 100 -1.39 -0.22 -18.22
N ASN A 101 -1.95 0.85 -17.67
CA ASN A 101 -2.30 2.05 -18.41
C ASN A 101 -1.06 2.78 -18.95
N ASN A 102 0.04 2.82 -18.20
CA ASN A 102 1.26 3.49 -18.64
C ASN A 102 2.06 2.65 -19.64
N LEU A 103 2.12 1.32 -19.47
CA LEU A 103 2.71 0.40 -20.45
C LEU A 103 1.93 0.44 -21.77
N GLU A 104 0.59 0.49 -21.72
CA GLU A 104 -0.24 0.61 -22.93
C GLU A 104 0.02 1.89 -23.71
N LYS A 105 0.16 3.04 -23.02
CA LYS A 105 0.48 4.32 -23.65
C LYS A 105 1.80 4.26 -24.41
N GLU A 106 2.78 3.55 -23.87
CA GLU A 106 4.08 3.33 -24.51
C GLU A 106 4.11 2.11 -25.46
N LYS A 107 2.96 1.46 -25.69
CA LYS A 107 2.81 0.28 -26.56
C LYS A 107 3.66 -0.92 -26.12
N LEU A 108 3.82 -1.09 -24.82
CA LEU A 108 4.50 -2.20 -24.19
C LEU A 108 3.51 -3.30 -23.73
N GLU A 109 4.01 -4.52 -23.55
CA GLU A 109 3.24 -5.65 -23.05
C GLU A 109 2.74 -5.40 -21.62
N LYS A 110 1.48 -5.75 -21.32
CA LYS A 110 0.89 -5.72 -19.97
C LYS A 110 1.17 -7.01 -19.21
N GLY A 111 1.06 -6.97 -17.88
CA GLY A 111 1.30 -8.06 -16.95
C GLY A 111 2.78 -8.38 -16.69
N ILE A 112 3.66 -8.08 -17.66
CA ILE A 112 5.08 -8.43 -17.62
C ILE A 112 5.96 -7.34 -18.24
N VAL A 113 7.10 -7.05 -17.60
CA VAL A 113 8.12 -6.13 -18.11
C VAL A 113 9.38 -6.90 -18.46
N LYS A 114 9.82 -6.85 -19.73
CA LYS A 114 10.97 -7.61 -20.26
C LYS A 114 12.12 -6.72 -20.77
N GLU A 115 11.90 -5.41 -20.81
CA GLU A 115 12.82 -4.44 -21.38
C GLU A 115 13.00 -3.21 -20.47
N MET A 116 14.13 -2.52 -20.62
CA MET A 116 14.45 -1.32 -19.85
C MET A 116 13.37 -0.23 -19.95
N GLY A 117 12.70 -0.08 -21.10
CA GLY A 117 11.62 0.89 -21.24
C GLY A 117 10.46 0.63 -20.28
N GLY A 118 10.11 -0.64 -20.06
CA GLY A 118 9.10 -1.00 -19.07
C GLY A 118 9.58 -0.82 -17.62
N LEU A 119 10.89 -0.95 -17.36
CA LEU A 119 11.46 -0.62 -16.04
C LEU A 119 11.35 0.88 -15.76
N ASP A 120 11.64 1.72 -16.75
CA ASP A 120 11.46 3.17 -16.66
C ASP A 120 9.99 3.52 -16.36
N ILE A 121 9.02 2.78 -16.93
CA ILE A 121 7.60 2.93 -16.59
C ILE A 121 7.31 2.58 -15.12
N ILE A 122 7.88 1.51 -14.56
CA ILE A 122 7.70 1.18 -13.14
C ILE A 122 8.22 2.34 -12.27
N VAL A 123 9.43 2.82 -12.55
CA VAL A 123 10.07 3.88 -11.74
C VAL A 123 9.33 5.20 -11.86
N THR A 124 8.98 5.63 -13.08
CA THR A 124 8.27 6.90 -13.32
C THR A 124 6.85 6.86 -12.76
N THR A 125 6.13 5.73 -12.89
CA THR A 125 4.81 5.55 -12.26
C THR A 125 4.89 5.64 -10.74
N THR A 126 5.93 5.03 -10.14
CA THR A 126 6.17 5.09 -8.69
C THR A 126 6.43 6.52 -8.24
N LEU A 127 7.30 7.26 -8.95
CA LEU A 127 7.61 8.65 -8.63
C LEU A 127 6.38 9.55 -8.73
N GLN A 128 5.56 9.38 -9.77
CA GLN A 128 4.30 10.12 -9.94
C GLN A 128 3.31 9.81 -8.82
N ALA A 129 3.10 8.53 -8.50
CA ALA A 129 2.20 8.11 -7.44
C ALA A 129 2.64 8.68 -6.08
N PHE A 130 3.94 8.66 -5.80
CA PHE A 130 4.49 9.21 -4.57
C PHE A 130 4.34 10.73 -4.51
N GLY A 131 4.65 11.46 -5.57
CA GLY A 131 4.47 12.91 -5.63
C GLY A 131 3.00 13.32 -5.44
N THR A 132 2.07 12.68 -6.14
CA THR A 132 0.63 12.94 -6.00
C THR A 132 0.16 12.66 -4.57
N LYS A 133 0.47 11.49 -4.01
CA LYS A 133 0.05 11.14 -2.65
C LYS A 133 0.69 12.03 -1.59
N SER A 134 1.94 12.45 -1.79
CA SER A 134 2.60 13.38 -0.87
C SER A 134 1.86 14.71 -0.82
N ASN A 135 1.49 15.28 -1.97
CA ASN A 135 0.73 16.53 -2.01
C ASN A 135 -0.65 16.39 -1.36
N GLU A 136 -1.40 15.33 -1.69
CA GLU A 136 -2.71 15.05 -1.08
C GLU A 136 -2.63 14.96 0.45
N LEU A 137 -1.64 14.24 0.97
CA LEU A 137 -1.45 14.05 2.42
C LEU A 137 -1.01 15.33 3.14
N ILE A 138 -0.17 16.14 2.51
CA ILE A 138 0.27 17.43 3.07
C ILE A 138 -0.93 18.37 3.22
N GLU A 139 -1.74 18.49 2.15
CA GLU A 139 -2.95 19.31 2.17
C GLU A 139 -3.94 18.80 3.22
N ALA A 140 -4.19 17.49 3.23
CA ALA A 140 -5.12 16.88 4.18
C ALA A 140 -4.66 17.05 5.63
N TYR A 141 -3.36 16.94 5.90
CA TYR A 141 -2.77 17.24 7.20
C TYR A 141 -2.99 18.70 7.60
N GLN A 142 -2.67 19.66 6.72
CA GLN A 142 -2.81 21.09 7.00
C GLN A 142 -4.25 21.45 7.34
N ASN A 143 -5.20 21.03 6.50
CA ASN A 143 -6.62 21.31 6.68
C ASN A 143 -7.15 20.74 8.01
N ARG A 144 -6.76 19.51 8.37
CA ARG A 144 -7.23 18.88 9.61
C ARG A 144 -6.49 19.42 10.84
N TYR A 145 -5.22 19.79 10.73
CA TYR A 145 -4.43 20.38 11.82
C TYR A 145 -4.98 21.74 12.27
N GLU A 146 -5.67 22.48 11.39
CA GLU A 146 -6.39 23.69 11.78
C GLU A 146 -7.53 23.41 12.77
N ILE A 147 -8.15 22.23 12.66
CA ILE A 147 -9.27 21.76 13.47
C ILE A 147 -8.79 21.06 14.74
N ASP A 148 -7.79 20.19 14.63
CA ASP A 148 -7.25 19.38 15.73
C ASP A 148 -5.72 19.51 15.83
N LYS A 149 -5.25 20.28 16.83
CA LYS A 149 -3.82 20.53 17.06
C LYS A 149 -3.06 19.30 17.58
N GLU A 150 -3.75 18.28 18.08
CA GLU A 150 -3.13 17.03 18.50
C GLU A 150 -2.77 16.11 17.31
N LEU A 151 -3.04 16.53 16.07
CA LEU A 151 -2.48 15.92 14.87
C LEU A 151 -0.95 16.11 14.75
N ASN A 152 -0.31 16.89 15.64
CA ASN A 152 1.14 17.00 15.72
C ASN A 152 1.86 15.64 15.86
N ILE A 153 1.18 14.58 16.31
CA ILE A 153 1.73 13.22 16.32
C ILE A 153 2.20 12.74 14.94
N PHE A 154 1.59 13.26 13.86
CA PHE A 154 1.95 12.96 12.47
C PHE A 154 2.90 13.98 11.82
N GLU A 155 3.33 15.00 12.56
CA GLU A 155 4.13 16.11 12.01
C GLU A 155 5.42 15.64 11.32
N ASN A 156 6.08 14.61 11.87
CA ASN A 156 7.27 14.02 11.25
C ASN A 156 7.01 13.45 9.86
N ILE A 157 5.85 12.81 9.66
CA ILE A 157 5.46 12.27 8.35
C ILE A 157 5.23 13.44 7.39
N ASN A 158 4.43 14.43 7.81
CA ASN A 158 4.15 15.61 7.02
C ASN A 158 5.43 16.37 6.60
N ASN A 159 6.38 16.57 7.52
CA ASN A 159 7.65 17.23 7.22
C ASN A 159 8.51 16.41 6.26
N THR A 160 8.48 15.08 6.38
CA THR A 160 9.16 14.18 5.44
C THR A 160 8.56 14.33 4.04
N LEU A 161 7.23 14.34 3.91
CA LEU A 161 6.54 14.51 2.64
C LEU A 161 6.82 15.88 2.01
N LYS A 162 6.79 16.97 2.80
CA LYS A 162 7.15 18.33 2.34
C LYS A 162 8.53 18.38 1.72
N ARG A 163 9.52 17.81 2.42
CA ARG A 163 10.88 17.72 1.91
C ARG A 163 10.93 16.98 0.58
N ILE A 164 10.16 15.90 0.41
CA ILE A 164 10.13 15.08 -0.81
C ILE A 164 9.50 15.82 -1.98
N VAL A 165 8.38 16.54 -1.77
CA VAL A 165 7.72 17.29 -2.86
C VAL A 165 8.54 18.50 -3.33
N ASP A 166 9.41 19.03 -2.47
CA ASP A 166 10.31 20.13 -2.81
C ASP A 166 11.56 19.67 -3.59
N ILE A 167 11.79 18.36 -3.75
CA ILE A 167 12.93 17.82 -4.49
C ILE A 167 12.70 18.03 -6.00
N PRO A 168 13.66 18.61 -6.75
CA PRO A 168 13.60 18.67 -8.20
C PRO A 168 13.40 17.28 -8.82
N ALA A 169 12.59 17.18 -9.88
CA ALA A 169 12.16 15.90 -10.43
C ALA A 169 13.31 14.94 -10.80
N ASP A 170 14.44 15.46 -11.31
CA ASP A 170 15.62 14.66 -11.66
C ASP A 170 16.32 14.10 -10.42
N GLN A 171 16.39 14.88 -9.34
CA GLN A 171 16.91 14.42 -8.06
C GLN A 171 15.93 13.45 -7.39
N ALA A 172 14.62 13.69 -7.48
CA ALA A 172 13.60 12.82 -6.91
C ALA A 172 13.59 11.43 -7.58
N PHE A 173 13.87 11.37 -8.88
CA PHE A 173 14.09 10.12 -9.61
C PHE A 173 15.34 9.38 -9.08
N ARG A 174 16.48 10.09 -8.93
CA ARG A 174 17.73 9.50 -8.41
C ARG A 174 17.58 8.96 -7.00
N ASP A 175 16.88 9.70 -6.14
CA ASP A 175 16.75 9.41 -4.71
C ASP A 175 15.48 8.61 -4.39
N LEU A 176 14.76 8.09 -5.39
CA LEU A 176 13.44 7.50 -5.20
C LEU A 176 13.40 6.46 -4.08
N VAL A 177 14.35 5.52 -4.07
CA VAL A 177 14.42 4.47 -3.05
C VAL A 177 14.66 5.06 -1.66
N GLN A 178 15.53 6.06 -1.53
CA GLN A 178 15.77 6.72 -0.26
C GLN A 178 14.53 7.48 0.22
N ASN A 179 13.84 8.18 -0.68
CA ASN A 179 12.61 8.89 -0.35
C ASN A 179 11.51 7.93 0.14
N LEU A 180 11.40 6.74 -0.46
CA LEU A 180 10.47 5.70 -0.02
C LEU A 180 10.83 5.17 1.37
N ILE A 181 12.12 4.90 1.62
CA ILE A 181 12.63 4.48 2.93
C ILE A 181 12.31 5.54 4.00
N ASP A 182 12.66 6.80 3.73
CA ASP A 182 12.44 7.91 4.67
C ASP A 182 10.94 8.04 5.02
N PHE A 183 10.05 7.87 4.04
CA PHE A 183 8.62 7.85 4.29
C PHE A 183 8.21 6.67 5.19
N PHE A 184 8.65 5.44 4.91
CA PHE A 184 8.31 4.28 5.75
C PHE A 184 8.83 4.42 7.17
N GLU A 185 10.06 4.89 7.36
CA GLU A 185 10.62 5.16 8.69
C GLU A 185 9.80 6.20 9.43
N SER A 186 9.40 7.28 8.76
CA SER A 186 8.55 8.32 9.36
C SER A 186 7.17 7.78 9.76
N TYR A 187 6.58 6.93 8.90
CA TYR A 187 5.29 6.27 9.14
C TYR A 187 5.36 5.34 10.36
N PHE A 188 6.36 4.46 10.43
CA PHE A 188 6.54 3.54 11.56
C PHE A 188 6.82 4.28 12.86
N LEU A 189 7.58 5.38 12.81
CA LEU A 189 7.81 6.24 13.97
C LEU A 189 6.50 6.87 14.46
N GLY A 190 5.66 7.37 13.55
CA GLY A 190 4.33 7.90 13.87
C GLY A 190 3.43 6.83 14.50
N TYR A 191 3.38 5.65 13.89
CA TYR A 191 2.59 4.53 14.39
C TYR A 191 3.05 4.05 15.78
N LYS A 192 4.37 3.97 16.00
CA LYS A 192 4.94 3.64 17.31
C LYS A 192 4.52 4.65 18.37
N LYS A 193 4.63 5.96 18.07
CA LYS A 193 4.17 7.02 18.99
C LYS A 193 2.69 6.87 19.34
N LEU A 194 1.85 6.53 18.35
CA LEU A 194 0.42 6.27 18.60
C LEU A 194 0.24 5.09 19.57
N SER A 195 0.94 3.97 19.33
CA SER A 195 0.83 2.76 20.16
C SER A 195 1.29 2.96 21.61
N GLU A 196 2.24 3.86 21.86
CA GLU A 196 2.81 4.14 23.19
C GLU A 196 1.99 5.20 23.97
N THR A 197 1.04 5.87 23.33
CA THR A 197 0.26 6.93 23.95
C THR A 197 -0.86 6.32 24.81
N LYS A 198 -0.72 6.45 26.13
CA LYS A 198 -1.64 5.84 27.14
C LYS A 198 -3.10 6.27 27.04
N SER A 199 -3.37 7.43 26.45
CA SER A 199 -4.73 7.94 26.23
C SER A 199 -4.73 8.87 25.01
N ILE A 200 -4.99 8.32 23.83
CA ILE A 200 -5.31 9.13 22.65
C ILE A 200 -6.80 9.42 22.69
N ASN A 201 -7.17 10.69 22.72
CA ASN A 201 -8.54 11.07 22.39
C ASN A 201 -8.71 10.96 20.87
N TRP A 202 -9.28 9.86 20.40
CA TRP A 202 -9.52 9.62 18.98
C TRP A 202 -10.63 10.54 18.48
N THR A 203 -10.23 11.59 17.77
CA THR A 203 -11.11 12.43 16.96
C THR A 203 -11.26 11.83 15.58
N LYS A 204 -12.31 12.23 14.86
CA LYS A 204 -12.51 11.81 13.47
C LYS A 204 -11.30 12.21 12.62
N GLU A 205 -10.78 13.41 12.84
CA GLU A 205 -9.66 13.99 12.11
C GLU A 205 -8.38 13.16 12.26
N LYS A 206 -8.08 12.69 13.48
CA LYS A 206 -6.93 11.79 13.73
C LYS A 206 -7.11 10.43 13.09
N PHE A 207 -8.32 9.88 13.17
CA PHE A 207 -8.63 8.60 12.57
C PHE A 207 -8.52 8.66 11.04
N ASP A 208 -9.17 9.65 10.41
CA ASP A 208 -9.10 9.87 8.96
C ASP A 208 -7.65 10.07 8.51
N MET A 209 -6.85 10.86 9.25
CA MET A 209 -5.45 11.07 8.92
C MET A 209 -4.61 9.80 9.04
N LEU A 210 -4.85 8.98 10.08
CA LEU A 210 -4.21 7.67 10.22
C LEU A 210 -4.53 6.78 9.01
N MET A 211 -5.81 6.72 8.62
CA MET A 211 -6.25 5.90 7.49
C MET A 211 -5.68 6.38 6.16
N ASP A 212 -5.58 7.70 5.94
CA ASP A 212 -4.95 8.28 4.76
C ASP A 212 -3.47 7.89 4.68
N TYR A 213 -2.73 7.96 5.79
CA TYR A 213 -1.33 7.53 5.84
C TYR A 213 -1.17 6.02 5.66
N ALA A 214 -2.04 5.21 6.26
CA ALA A 214 -2.02 3.76 6.07
C ALA A 214 -2.30 3.38 4.60
N ASN A 215 -3.24 4.07 3.95
CA ASN A 215 -3.52 3.89 2.53
C ASN A 215 -2.29 4.18 1.66
N ALA A 216 -1.62 5.32 1.89
CA ALA A 216 -0.39 5.66 1.18
C ALA A 216 0.75 4.68 1.47
N PHE A 217 0.87 4.20 2.71
CA PHE A 217 1.83 3.16 3.08
C PHE A 217 1.67 1.91 2.22
N TYR A 218 0.46 1.37 2.09
CA TYR A 218 0.23 0.17 1.28
C TYR A 218 0.52 0.40 -0.20
N LEU A 219 0.11 1.54 -0.76
CA LEU A 219 0.42 1.92 -2.14
C LEU A 219 1.93 1.91 -2.41
N LEU A 220 2.67 2.63 -1.57
CA LEU A 220 4.10 2.80 -1.74
C LEU A 220 4.86 1.52 -1.43
N ALA A 221 4.36 0.66 -0.54
CA ALA A 221 4.92 -0.66 -0.27
C ALA A 221 4.92 -1.55 -1.52
N PHE A 222 3.80 -1.58 -2.27
CA PHE A 222 3.71 -2.32 -3.53
C PHE A 222 4.66 -1.76 -4.58
N PHE A 223 4.69 -0.44 -4.77
CA PHE A 223 5.63 0.17 -5.72
C PHE A 223 7.10 -0.08 -5.34
N THR A 224 7.45 0.03 -4.06
CA THR A 224 8.81 -0.27 -3.58
C THR A 224 9.20 -1.71 -3.90
N ARG A 225 8.29 -2.67 -3.68
CA ARG A 225 8.50 -4.07 -4.04
C ARG A 225 8.83 -4.22 -5.53
N LEU A 226 8.12 -3.53 -6.41
CA LEU A 226 8.35 -3.58 -7.85
C LEU A 226 9.66 -2.91 -8.27
N VAL A 227 9.92 -1.68 -7.80
CA VAL A 227 11.16 -0.94 -8.08
C VAL A 227 12.40 -1.75 -7.70
N LEU A 228 12.34 -2.45 -6.56
CA LEU A 228 13.47 -3.26 -6.06
C LEU A 228 13.51 -4.68 -6.64
N THR A 229 12.50 -5.10 -7.39
CA THR A 229 12.51 -6.43 -8.02
C THR A 229 13.63 -6.55 -9.05
N TYR A 230 13.81 -5.52 -9.90
CA TYR A 230 14.90 -5.49 -10.88
C TYR A 230 16.29 -5.70 -10.25
N PRO A 231 16.76 -4.85 -9.32
CA PRO A 231 18.08 -5.03 -8.73
C PRO A 231 18.21 -6.36 -7.97
N LYS A 232 17.14 -6.87 -7.34
CA LYS A 232 17.14 -8.19 -6.69
C LYS A 232 17.37 -9.31 -7.71
N GLN A 233 16.58 -9.37 -8.77
CA GLN A 233 16.62 -10.46 -9.75
C GLN A 233 17.92 -10.47 -10.58
N GLU A 234 18.51 -9.30 -10.83
CA GLU A 234 19.79 -9.16 -11.53
C GLU A 234 21.01 -9.36 -10.63
N GLY A 235 20.83 -9.66 -9.34
CA GLY A 235 21.94 -9.89 -8.40
C GLY A 235 22.68 -8.61 -7.98
N LEU A 236 22.07 -7.45 -8.21
CA LEU A 236 22.57 -6.14 -7.77
C LEU A 236 22.19 -5.84 -6.31
N MET A 237 21.23 -6.59 -5.76
CA MET A 237 20.74 -6.49 -4.40
C MET A 237 20.57 -7.88 -3.77
N PRO A 238 21.17 -8.15 -2.59
CA PRO A 238 20.90 -9.37 -1.84
C PRO A 238 19.46 -9.42 -1.33
N GLU A 239 18.91 -10.63 -1.20
CA GLU A 239 17.54 -10.83 -0.69
C GLU A 239 17.32 -10.27 0.73
N GLU A 240 18.34 -10.36 1.59
CA GLU A 240 18.29 -9.78 2.93
C GLU A 240 18.11 -8.25 2.92
N VAL A 241 18.72 -7.57 1.95
CA VAL A 241 18.59 -6.11 1.79
C VAL A 241 17.21 -5.77 1.27
N PHE A 242 16.73 -6.52 0.27
CA PHE A 242 15.37 -6.39 -0.24
C PHE A 242 14.33 -6.53 0.88
N ASN A 243 14.45 -7.57 1.71
CA ASN A 243 13.50 -7.85 2.80
C ASN A 243 13.56 -6.81 3.93
N LYS A 244 14.66 -6.06 4.06
CA LYS A 244 14.76 -4.94 5.01
C LYS A 244 14.13 -3.66 4.50
N ILE A 245 14.19 -3.41 3.19
CA ILE A 245 13.67 -2.18 2.58
C ILE A 245 12.18 -2.32 2.26
N VAL A 246 11.77 -3.45 1.69
CA VAL A 246 10.37 -3.68 1.33
C VAL A 246 9.58 -3.97 2.60
N PRO A 247 8.67 -3.08 3.02
CA PRO A 247 7.92 -3.30 4.24
C PRO A 247 6.99 -4.51 4.07
N THR A 248 6.87 -5.28 5.15
CA THR A 248 5.88 -6.37 5.22
C THR A 248 4.48 -5.77 5.30
N ILE A 249 3.60 -6.19 4.40
CA ILE A 249 2.18 -5.84 4.46
C ILE A 249 1.50 -6.91 5.31
N ASN A 250 0.97 -6.52 6.45
CA ASN A 250 0.24 -7.42 7.34
C ASN A 250 -0.87 -6.64 8.06
N VAL A 251 -1.96 -7.33 8.40
CA VAL A 251 -3.12 -6.79 9.14
C VAL A 251 -3.31 -7.49 10.49
N TYR A 252 -2.72 -8.68 10.69
CA TYR A 252 -2.81 -9.46 11.93
C TYR A 252 -1.45 -9.66 12.60
#